data_AF-A0AAW3Q1C2-F1
#
_entry.id   AF-A0AAW3Q1C2-F1
#
_cell.length_a   1.000
_cell.length_b   1.000
_cell.length_c   1.000
_cell.angle_alpha   90.00
_cell.angle_beta   90.00
_cell.angle_gamma   90.00
#
_symmetry.space_group_name_H-M   'P 1'
#
loop_
_entity.id
_entity.type
_entity.pdbx_description
1 polymer ?
#
loop_
_entity_poly.entity_id
_entity_poly.type
_entity_poly.pdbx_seq_one_letter_code
_entity_poly.pdbx_strand_id
1 'polypeptide(L)'
;MGFTPYMERPLNGGTQKLYRFENGFGASVVQHEFSYGGDRGEWELAVIKFNGDSWHLEYGTEITDDVIGNLAWNGVEDLLSRINELQPA
;
A
#
# COMPACT_ATOMS: atom_id res chain seq x y z
N MET A 1 6.47 -12.58 8.09
CA MET A 1 7.26 -11.46 8.63
C MET A 1 6.36 -10.25 8.62
N GLY A 2 6.31 -9.45 9.68
CA GLY A 2 5.48 -8.24 9.68
C GLY A 2 6.24 -7.06 9.08
N PHE A 3 5.61 -6.31 8.18
CA PHE A 3 6.15 -5.04 7.68
C PHE A 3 5.72 -3.89 8.60
N THR A 4 6.66 -3.02 8.95
CA THR A 4 6.37 -1.80 9.72
C THR A 4 6.24 -0.61 8.77
N PRO A 5 5.15 0.17 8.82
CA PRO A 5 5.03 1.37 8.01
C PRO A 5 6.06 2.41 8.45
N TYR A 6 6.68 3.12 7.51
CA TYR A 6 7.60 4.21 7.83
C TYR A 6 6.84 5.50 8.21
N MET A 7 5.56 5.59 7.82
CA MET A 7 4.65 6.67 8.18
C MET A 7 3.22 6.14 8.28
N GLU A 8 2.49 6.59 9.29
CA GLU A 8 1.05 6.36 9.42
C GLU A 8 0.36 7.71 9.69
N ARG A 9 -0.74 7.98 8.99
CA ARG A 9 -1.48 9.24 9.12
C ARG A 9 -2.98 9.06 8.88
N PRO A 10 -3.83 9.89 9.49
CA PRO A 10 -5.25 9.92 9.16
C PRO A 10 -5.48 10.32 7.68
N LEU A 11 -6.46 9.68 7.03
CA LEU A 11 -6.87 9.99 5.65
C LEU A 11 -8.37 9.74 5.45
N ASN A 12 -9.13 10.79 5.09
CA ASN A 12 -10.57 10.72 4.77
C ASN A 12 -11.41 9.93 5.79
N GLY A 13 -11.18 10.18 7.08
CA GLY A 13 -11.87 9.48 8.18
C GLY A 13 -11.26 8.13 8.56
N GLY A 14 -10.36 7.54 7.77
CA GLY A 14 -9.64 6.34 8.17
C GLY A 14 -8.14 6.57 8.30
N THR A 15 -7.33 5.57 7.95
CA THR A 15 -5.86 5.62 8.09
C THR A 15 -5.16 5.31 6.78
N GLN A 16 -4.00 5.91 6.58
CA GLN A 16 -3.05 5.58 5.54
C GLN A 16 -1.74 5.15 6.19
N LYS A 17 -1.27 3.96 5.80
CA LYS A 17 0.04 3.41 6.12
C LYS A 17 0.91 3.44 4.87
N LEU A 18 2.05 4.12 4.96
CA LEU A 18 3.04 4.16 3.90
C LEU A 18 4.19 3.21 4.23
N TYR A 19 4.53 2.36 3.28
CA TYR A 19 5.63 1.41 3.34
C TYR A 19 6.71 1.83 2.35
N ARG A 20 7.96 1.69 2.76
CA ARG A 20 9.14 2.02 1.95
C ARG A 20 10.11 0.86 2.05
N PHE A 21 10.54 0.37 0.89
CA PHE A 21 11.48 -0.73 0.77
C PHE A 21 12.81 -0.26 0.18
N GLU A 22 13.86 -1.06 0.38
CA GLU A 22 15.22 -0.73 -0.08
C GLU A 22 15.34 -0.75 -1.60
N ASN A 23 14.47 -1.48 -2.30
CA ASN A 23 14.40 -1.52 -3.76
C ASN A 23 13.83 -0.23 -4.39
N GLY A 24 13.53 0.79 -3.59
CA GLY A 24 13.00 2.08 -4.05
C GLY A 24 11.48 2.10 -4.26
N PHE A 25 10.82 0.96 -4.17
CA PHE A 25 9.36 0.86 -4.18
C PHE A 25 8.78 0.88 -2.77
N GLY A 26 7.46 0.89 -2.71
CA GLY A 26 6.69 0.89 -1.48
C GLY A 26 5.22 0.69 -1.76
N ALA A 27 4.42 0.85 -0.71
CA ALA A 27 2.97 0.80 -0.81
C ALA A 27 2.32 1.96 -0.08
N SER A 28 1.24 2.47 -0.66
CA SER A 28 0.24 3.26 0.04
C SER A 28 -0.94 2.36 0.37
N VAL A 29 -1.11 2.04 1.65
CA VAL A 29 -2.18 1.17 2.15
C VAL A 29 -3.18 2.02 2.90
N VAL A 30 -4.42 2.09 2.42
CA VAL A 30 -5.46 2.95 3.00
C VAL A 30 -6.67 2.14 3.44
N GLN A 31 -7.34 2.63 4.48
CA GLN A 31 -8.65 2.18 4.91
C GLN A 31 -9.50 3.42 5.15
N HIS A 32 -10.75 3.43 4.70
CA HIS A 32 -11.68 4.55 4.88
C HIS A 32 -12.84 4.14 5.79
N GLU A 33 -13.27 5.03 6.69
CA GLU A 33 -14.32 4.76 7.70
C GLU A 33 -15.75 4.65 7.14
N PHE A 34 -15.96 4.87 5.83
CA PHE A 34 -17.30 5.05 5.24
C PHE A 34 -17.69 4.03 4.17
N SER A 35 -16.96 2.91 4.01
CA SER A 35 -17.38 1.84 3.10
C SER A 35 -18.70 1.22 3.61
N TYR A 36 -19.71 1.14 2.73
CA TYR A 36 -21.01 0.52 2.99
C TYR A 36 -20.79 -0.95 3.36
N GLY A 37 -20.67 -1.23 4.65
CA GLY A 37 -20.27 -2.55 5.12
C GLY A 37 -19.75 -2.63 6.55
N GLY A 38 -19.57 -1.52 7.27
CA GLY A 38 -19.61 -1.37 8.74
C GLY A 38 -18.67 -2.18 9.64
N ASP A 39 -18.13 -3.32 9.20
CA ASP A 39 -17.39 -4.29 10.00
C ASP A 39 -16.34 -5.07 9.17
N ARG A 40 -16.18 -4.78 7.86
CA ARG A 40 -15.27 -5.54 6.98
C ARG A 40 -13.95 -4.86 6.64
N GLY A 41 -13.73 -3.62 7.09
CA GLY A 41 -12.41 -2.97 7.10
C GLY A 41 -11.56 -3.29 5.87
N GLU A 42 -12.11 -3.10 4.68
CA GLU A 42 -11.46 -3.44 3.43
C GLU A 42 -10.32 -2.45 3.18
N TRP A 43 -9.10 -2.98 3.06
CA TRP A 43 -7.92 -2.20 2.73
C TRP A 43 -7.81 -2.04 1.22
N GLU A 44 -7.26 -0.90 0.83
CA GLU A 44 -6.83 -0.65 -0.54
C GLU A 44 -5.31 -0.48 -0.55
N LEU A 45 -4.65 -1.02 -1.56
CA LEU A 45 -3.20 -0.93 -1.73
C LEU A 45 -2.89 -0.38 -3.12
N ALA A 46 -2.05 0.66 -3.15
CA ALA A 46 -1.41 1.13 -4.37
C ALA A 46 0.11 0.98 -4.27
N VAL A 47 0.74 0.56 -5.36
CA VAL A 47 2.21 0.56 -5.46
C VAL A 47 2.69 2.01 -5.60
N ILE A 48 3.74 2.36 -4.87
CA ILE A 48 4.38 3.67 -4.94
C ILE A 48 5.88 3.52 -5.20
N LYS A 49 6.48 4.54 -5.80
CA LYS A 49 7.92 4.63 -6.02
C LYS A 49 8.49 5.89 -5.38
N PHE A 50 9.58 5.73 -4.65
CA PHE A 50 10.25 6.82 -3.95
C PHE A 50 11.22 7.55 -4.87
N ASN A 51 11.20 8.88 -4.78
CA ASN A 51 12.20 9.78 -5.34
C ASN A 51 12.66 10.73 -4.23
N GLY A 52 13.78 10.35 -3.58
CA GLY A 52 14.25 11.02 -2.36
C GLY A 52 13.27 10.86 -1.20
N ASP A 53 12.74 11.98 -0.71
CA ASP A 53 11.74 12.05 0.36
C ASP A 53 10.30 12.08 -0.16
N SER A 54 10.11 12.24 -1.48
CA SER A 54 8.81 12.23 -2.14
C SER A 54 8.50 10.87 -2.74
N TRP A 55 7.23 10.62 -3.04
CA TRP A 55 6.78 9.41 -3.73
C TRP A 55 5.66 9.73 -4.73
N HIS A 56 5.45 8.83 -5.68
CA HIS A 56 4.36 8.86 -6.64
C HIS A 56 3.76 7.46 -6.80
N LEU A 57 2.51 7.40 -7.28
CA LEU A 57 1.88 6.13 -7.65
C LEU A 57 2.61 5.52 -8.84
N GLU A 58 2.84 4.23 -8.77
CA GLU A 58 3.52 3.45 -9.80
C GLU A 58 2.56 2.42 -10.37
N TYR A 59 2.25 2.56 -11.65
CA TYR A 59 1.33 1.70 -12.38
C TYR A 59 2.05 0.79 -13.40
N GLY A 60 3.37 0.93 -13.54
CA GLY A 60 4.18 0.16 -14.46
C GLY A 60 4.71 -1.17 -13.89
N THR A 61 4.15 -1.67 -12.79
CA THR A 61 4.63 -2.90 -12.15
C THR A 61 3.86 -4.14 -12.61
N GLU A 62 4.49 -5.31 -12.55
CA GLU A 62 3.81 -6.59 -12.77
C GLU A 62 2.80 -6.95 -11.66
N ILE A 63 2.72 -6.16 -10.60
CA ILE A 63 1.79 -6.39 -9.49
C ILE A 63 0.41 -5.88 -9.83
N THR A 64 0.33 -4.63 -10.31
CA THR A 64 -0.91 -3.95 -10.68
C THR A 64 -0.59 -2.68 -11.47
N ASP A 65 -1.52 -2.31 -12.34
CA ASP A 65 -1.62 -1.03 -13.04
C ASP A 65 -2.71 -0.12 -12.46
N ASP A 66 -3.35 -0.52 -11.35
CA ASP A 66 -4.38 0.23 -10.63
C ASP A 66 -4.32 -0.01 -9.11
N VAL A 67 -5.18 0.65 -8.33
CA VAL A 67 -5.39 0.41 -6.90
C VAL A 67 -6.11 -0.93 -6.69
N ILE A 68 -5.53 -1.78 -5.85
CA ILE A 68 -6.15 -3.05 -5.46
C ILE A 68 -7.01 -2.81 -4.21
N GLY A 69 -8.33 -2.89 -4.35
CA GLY A 69 -9.27 -2.74 -3.24
C GLY A 69 -9.76 -4.06 -2.62
N ASN A 70 -10.62 -3.96 -1.61
CA ASN A 70 -11.28 -5.09 -0.94
C ASN A 70 -10.33 -6.12 -0.34
N LEU A 71 -9.18 -5.67 0.16
CA LEU A 71 -8.16 -6.54 0.75
C LEU A 71 -8.41 -6.76 2.24
N ALA A 72 -8.34 -8.02 2.66
CA ALA A 72 -8.05 -8.35 4.05
C ALA A 72 -6.55 -8.15 4.35
N TRP A 73 -6.18 -8.03 5.62
CA TRP A 73 -4.80 -7.72 6.02
C TRP A 73 -3.76 -8.73 5.51
N ASN A 74 -4.10 -10.02 5.46
CA ASN A 74 -3.22 -11.04 4.88
C ASN A 74 -2.93 -10.78 3.39
N GLY A 75 -3.93 -10.34 2.62
CA GLY A 75 -3.74 -9.95 1.22
C GLY A 75 -2.86 -8.70 1.07
N VAL A 76 -2.97 -7.75 2.00
CA VAL A 76 -2.04 -6.61 2.09
C VAL A 76 -0.61 -7.11 2.35
N GLU A 77 -0.39 -7.99 3.32
CA GLU A 77 0.93 -8.52 3.66
C GLU A 77 1.57 -9.29 2.49
N ASP A 78 0.79 -10.09 1.77
CA ASP A 78 1.26 -10.81 0.58
C ASP A 78 1.72 -9.84 -0.52
N LEU A 79 0.96 -8.77 -0.77
CA LEU A 79 1.33 -7.74 -1.74
C LEU A 79 2.56 -6.93 -1.29
N LEU A 80 2.67 -6.60 0.00
CA LEU A 80 3.86 -5.94 0.54
C LEU A 80 5.12 -6.80 0.32
N SER A 81 5.03 -8.12 0.50
CA SER A 81 6.14 -9.03 0.21
C SER A 81 6.54 -8.99 -1.26
N ARG A 82 5.55 -9.04 -2.18
CA ARG A 82 5.80 -8.97 -3.63
C ARG A 82 6.43 -7.63 -4.03
N ILE A 83 5.96 -6.52 -3.49
CA ILE A 83 6.53 -5.19 -3.77
C ILE A 83 7.97 -5.11 -3.28
N ASN A 84 8.30 -5.68 -2.11
CA ASN A 84 9.65 -5.71 -1.58
C ASN A 84 10.63 -6.54 -2.45
N GLU A 85 10.12 -7.45 -3.28
CA GLU A 85 10.90 -8.31 -4.18
C GLU A 85 11.05 -7.74 -5.61
N LEU A 86 10.31 -6.66 -5.93
CA LEU A 86 10.39 -6.02 -7.25
C LEU A 86 11.83 -5.60 -7.56
N GLN A 87 12.24 -5.84 -8.81
CA GLN A 87 13.51 -5.34 -9.31
C GLN A 87 13.35 -3.88 -9.76
N PRO A 88 14.31 -3.00 -9.41
CA PRO A 88 14.40 -1.69 -10.02
C PRO A 88 14.51 -1.85 -11.55
N ALA A 89 13.67 -1.13 -12.28
CA ALA A 89 13.82 -0.98 -13.73
C ALA A 89 15.09 -0.21 -14.09
#